data_AF-A0A518DXD5-F1
#
_entry.id   AF-A0A518DXD5-F1
#
_cell.length_a   1.000
_cell.length_b   1.000
_cell.length_c   1.000
_cell.angle_alpha   90.00
_cell.angle_beta   90.00
_cell.angle_gamma   90.00
#
_symmetry.space_group_name_H-M   'P 1'
#
loop_
_entity.id
_entity.type
_entity.pdbx_description
1 polymer ?
#
loop_
_entity_poly.entity_id
_entity_poly.type
_entity_poly.pdbx_seq_one_letter_code
_entity_poly.pdbx_strand_id
1 'polypeptide(L)'
;MTPIWGETNGLLPNRGTLMLDFVFLAMFAIVVLMGISLVLVKQRRYQLHKWLQIVMAVVLLGAVTAFEIDMRIGYGWKTYAADSPYFTPGWNPVWYSLIVHLCFAVPTPFVWAYVIFEAVRKFPNPPTPGAHSHRHKKLGWLATVGMTMTAVTGWVFYWLAFVA
;
A
#
# COMPACT_ATOMS: atom_id res chain seq x y z
N MET A 1 23.13 -18.05 23.05
CA MET A 1 23.58 -17.68 21.69
C MET A 1 23.13 -16.25 21.47
N THR A 2 24.07 -15.32 21.45
CA THR A 2 23.81 -13.94 21.01
C THR A 2 23.38 -13.99 19.55
N PRO A 3 22.27 -13.33 19.16
CA PRO A 3 21.92 -13.27 17.76
C PRO A 3 23.07 -12.58 17.04
N ILE A 4 23.54 -13.17 15.94
CA ILE A 4 24.58 -12.61 15.06
C ILE A 4 24.05 -11.34 14.32
N TRP A 5 22.85 -10.89 14.70
CA TRP A 5 22.12 -9.70 14.25
C TRP A 5 21.55 -8.93 15.45
N GLY A 6 22.37 -8.74 16.50
CA GLY A 6 22.02 -7.81 17.57
C GLY A 6 21.95 -6.38 17.04
N GLU A 7 20.88 -5.68 17.43
CA GLU A 7 20.74 -4.22 17.44
C GLU A 7 20.12 -3.55 16.19
N THR A 8 18.78 -3.48 16.18
CA THR A 8 17.88 -2.60 15.38
C THR A 8 18.05 -2.60 13.85
N ASN A 9 17.17 -3.27 13.09
CA ASN A 9 17.34 -3.42 11.63
C ASN A 9 16.22 -2.82 10.76
N GLY A 10 15.57 -1.75 11.22
CA GLY A 10 14.70 -0.89 10.42
C GLY A 10 15.46 0.27 9.77
N LEU A 11 14.90 0.90 8.74
CA LEU A 11 15.39 2.18 8.21
C LEU A 11 15.09 3.35 9.17
N LEU A 12 14.03 3.21 9.97
CA LEU A 12 13.56 4.17 10.96
C LEU A 12 13.91 3.68 12.38
N PRO A 13 14.08 4.58 13.36
CA PRO A 13 14.45 4.21 14.73
C PRO A 13 13.24 3.64 15.50
N ASN A 14 12.81 2.43 15.14
CA ASN A 14 11.72 1.70 15.79
C ASN A 14 11.96 0.18 15.72
N ARG A 15 10.98 -0.59 16.22
CA ARG A 15 11.11 -2.06 16.36
C ARG A 15 10.86 -2.84 15.06
N GLY A 16 10.39 -2.18 14.00
CA GLY A 16 10.05 -2.77 12.71
C GLY A 16 11.27 -3.25 11.92
N THR A 17 11.01 -4.08 10.90
CA THR A 17 12.03 -4.51 9.93
C THR A 17 12.23 -3.45 8.85
N LEU A 18 13.37 -3.50 8.17
CA LEU A 18 13.64 -2.68 6.98
C LEU A 18 12.48 -2.72 5.96
N MET A 19 11.91 -3.89 5.73
CA MET A 19 10.81 -4.08 4.78
C MET A 19 9.50 -3.43 5.26
N LEU A 20 9.20 -3.49 6.57
CA LEU A 20 8.06 -2.78 7.16
C LEU A 20 8.18 -1.26 6.98
N ASP A 21 9.37 -0.71 7.24
CA ASP A 21 9.65 0.73 7.08
C ASP A 21 9.58 1.16 5.62
N PHE A 22 10.12 0.31 4.73
CA PHE A 22 10.07 0.55 3.29
C PHE A 22 8.62 0.60 2.79
N VAL A 23 7.76 -0.36 3.16
CA VAL A 23 6.36 -0.35 2.76
C VAL A 23 5.60 0.84 3.37
N PHE A 24 5.88 1.19 4.63
CA PHE A 24 5.32 2.38 5.27
C PHE A 24 5.58 3.64 4.43
N LEU A 25 6.84 3.86 4.03
CA LEU A 25 7.25 4.99 3.19
C LEU A 25 6.73 4.88 1.75
N ALA A 26 6.73 3.67 1.18
CA ALA A 26 6.20 3.42 -0.16
C ALA A 26 4.71 3.78 -0.25
N MET A 27 3.91 3.44 0.77
CA MET A 27 2.50 3.81 0.80
C MET A 27 2.29 5.33 0.88
N PHE A 28 3.19 6.07 1.54
CA PHE A 28 3.18 7.54 1.52
C PHE A 28 3.42 8.07 0.11
N ALA A 29 4.46 7.56 -0.55
CA ALA A 29 4.75 7.90 -1.93
C ALA A 29 3.56 7.57 -2.86
N ILE A 30 2.93 6.40 -2.70
CA ILE A 30 1.77 5.99 -3.51
C ILE A 30 0.59 6.96 -3.35
N VAL A 31 0.26 7.38 -2.12
CA VAL A 31 -0.85 8.35 -1.90
C VAL A 31 -0.53 9.70 -2.56
N VAL A 32 0.69 10.20 -2.40
CA VAL A 32 1.13 11.46 -3.04
C VAL A 32 1.08 11.35 -4.56
N LEU A 33 1.63 10.28 -5.13
CA LEU A 33 1.65 10.05 -6.57
C LEU A 33 0.24 9.82 -7.13
N MET A 34 -0.68 9.21 -6.37
CA MET A 34 -2.09 9.11 -6.74
C MET A 34 -2.73 10.51 -6.84
N GLY A 35 -2.45 11.38 -5.86
CA GLY A 35 -2.86 12.79 -5.90
C GLY A 35 -2.33 13.53 -7.13
N ILE A 36 -1.05 13.37 -7.44
CA ILE A 36 -0.43 13.90 -8.67
C ILE A 36 -1.13 13.34 -9.92
N SER A 37 -1.45 12.04 -9.91
CA SER A 37 -2.14 11.38 -11.03
C SER A 37 -3.51 12.01 -11.32
N LEU A 38 -4.24 12.44 -10.29
CA LEU A 38 -5.51 13.17 -10.45
C LEU A 38 -5.29 14.58 -11.06
N VAL A 39 -4.21 15.26 -10.67
CA VAL A 39 -3.84 16.57 -11.26
C VAL A 39 -3.50 16.41 -12.75
N LEU A 40 -2.78 15.35 -13.14
CA LEU A 40 -2.46 15.07 -14.54
C LEU A 40 -3.73 14.91 -15.39
N VAL A 41 -4.76 14.24 -14.88
CA VAL A 41 -6.05 14.10 -15.57
C VAL A 41 -6.74 15.46 -15.73
N LYS A 42 -6.72 16.32 -14.70
CA LYS A 42 -7.26 17.69 -14.79
C LYS A 42 -6.53 18.54 -15.82
N GLN A 43 -5.22 18.37 -15.94
CA GLN A 43 -4.38 19.02 -16.95
C GLN A 43 -4.45 18.37 -18.34
N ARG A 44 -5.34 17.38 -18.53
CA ARG A 44 -5.48 16.60 -19.78
C ARG A 44 -4.20 15.87 -20.23
N ARG A 45 -3.26 15.63 -19.30
CA ARG A 45 -2.01 14.88 -19.52
C ARG A 45 -2.25 13.38 -19.35
N TYR A 46 -3.16 12.83 -20.14
CA TYR A 46 -3.66 11.45 -20.00
C TYR A 46 -2.58 10.38 -20.22
N GLN A 47 -1.62 10.66 -21.11
CA GLN A 47 -0.51 9.73 -21.36
C GLN A 47 0.39 9.59 -20.12
N LEU A 48 0.67 10.70 -19.42
CA LEU A 48 1.44 10.66 -18.18
C LEU A 48 0.64 9.99 -17.06
N HIS A 49 -0.67 10.27 -16.96
CA HIS A 49 -1.54 9.56 -16.01
C HIS A 49 -1.49 8.04 -16.22
N LYS A 50 -1.62 7.56 -17.47
CA LYS A 50 -1.54 6.15 -17.82
C LYS A 50 -0.22 5.53 -17.36
N TRP A 51 0.91 6.12 -17.75
CA TRP A 51 2.23 5.57 -17.39
C TRP A 51 2.48 5.62 -15.90
N LEU A 52 2.09 6.70 -15.22
CA LEU A 52 2.21 6.80 -13.77
C LEU A 52 1.43 5.68 -13.07
N GLN A 53 0.19 5.40 -13.48
CA GLN A 53 -0.61 4.31 -12.91
C GLN A 53 0.01 2.92 -13.15
N ILE A 54 0.50 2.66 -14.36
CA ILE A 54 1.15 1.37 -14.69
C ILE A 54 2.44 1.19 -13.89
N VAL A 55 3.32 2.21 -13.87
CA VAL A 55 4.60 2.15 -13.15
C VAL A 55 4.35 1.98 -11.65
N MET A 56 3.44 2.77 -11.05
CA MET A 56 3.09 2.59 -9.64
C MET A 56 2.55 1.18 -9.36
N ALA A 57 1.72 0.62 -10.24
CA ALA A 57 1.16 -0.71 -10.04
C ALA A 57 2.22 -1.81 -10.08
N VAL A 58 3.16 -1.73 -11.02
CA VAL A 58 4.29 -2.68 -11.12
C VAL A 58 5.20 -2.58 -9.91
N VAL A 59 5.58 -1.35 -9.51
CA VAL A 59 6.42 -1.13 -8.33
C VAL A 59 5.74 -1.60 -7.05
N LEU A 60 4.46 -1.27 -6.86
CA LEU A 60 3.71 -1.69 -5.66
C LEU A 60 3.53 -3.21 -5.63
N LEU A 61 3.27 -3.87 -6.77
CA LEU A 61 3.19 -5.32 -6.84
C LEU A 61 4.50 -5.98 -6.40
N GLY A 62 5.63 -5.47 -6.88
CA GLY A 62 6.95 -5.93 -6.45
C GLY A 62 7.18 -5.73 -4.96
N ALA A 63 6.87 -4.53 -4.44
CA ALA A 63 7.02 -4.20 -3.03
C ALA A 63 6.16 -5.10 -2.11
N VAL A 64 4.87 -5.28 -2.44
CA VAL A 64 3.96 -6.13 -1.66
C VAL A 64 4.35 -7.60 -1.75
N THR A 65 4.82 -8.07 -2.90
CA THR A 65 5.33 -9.45 -3.04
C THR A 65 6.55 -9.68 -2.16
N ALA A 66 7.50 -8.75 -2.17
CA ALA A 66 8.68 -8.82 -1.32
C ALA A 66 8.32 -8.74 0.17
N PHE A 67 7.36 -7.87 0.54
CA PHE A 67 6.81 -7.77 1.89
C PHE A 67 6.18 -9.09 2.35
N GLU A 68 5.34 -9.72 1.54
CA GLU A 68 4.71 -10.99 1.89
C GLU A 68 5.73 -12.11 2.09
N ILE A 69 6.80 -12.13 1.29
CA ILE A 69 7.92 -13.08 1.45
C ILE A 69 8.63 -12.84 2.79
N ASP A 70 8.95 -11.59 3.13
CA ASP A 70 9.58 -11.23 4.42
C ASP A 70 8.70 -11.66 5.61
N MET A 71 7.38 -11.40 5.51
CA MET A 71 6.43 -11.74 6.57
C MET A 71 6.23 -13.25 6.76
N ARG A 72 6.34 -14.06 5.69
CA ARG A 72 6.11 -15.52 5.74
C ARG A 72 7.37 -16.33 6.04
N ILE A 73 8.53 -15.90 5.56
CA ILE A 73 9.79 -16.64 5.67
C ILE A 73 10.65 -16.14 6.84
N GLY A 74 10.50 -14.87 7.23
CA GLY A 74 11.17 -14.32 8.40
C GLY A 74 10.61 -14.84 9.73
N TYR A 75 11.10 -14.28 10.84
CA TYR A 75 10.63 -14.59 12.21
C TYR A 75 9.16 -14.17 12.49
N GLY A 76 8.49 -13.58 11.49
CA GLY A 76 7.11 -13.09 11.57
C GLY A 76 6.99 -11.77 12.34
N TRP A 77 6.11 -10.89 11.88
CA TRP A 77 5.93 -9.54 12.44
C TRP A 77 5.60 -9.50 13.94
N LYS A 78 5.00 -10.56 14.49
CA LYS A 78 4.60 -10.65 15.90
C LYS A 78 5.78 -10.61 16.86
N THR A 79 6.93 -11.13 16.45
CA THR A 79 8.15 -11.11 17.29
C THR A 79 8.61 -9.67 17.52
N TYR A 80 8.56 -8.84 16.48
CA TYR A 80 8.88 -7.41 16.54
C TYR A 80 7.81 -6.58 17.26
N ALA A 81 6.55 -7.02 17.21
CA ALA A 81 5.45 -6.36 17.91
C ALA A 81 5.35 -6.76 19.40
N ALA A 82 6.10 -7.76 19.86
CA ALA A 82 5.95 -8.37 21.19
C ALA A 82 6.12 -7.36 22.33
N ASP A 83 7.01 -6.39 22.15
CA ASP A 83 7.32 -5.36 23.15
C ASP A 83 6.40 -4.13 23.06
N SER A 84 5.43 -4.11 22.13
CA SER A 84 4.45 -3.03 22.08
C SER A 84 3.51 -3.09 23.30
N PRO A 85 3.22 -1.94 23.95
CA PRO A 85 2.25 -1.89 25.05
C PRO A 85 0.83 -2.25 24.60
N TYR A 86 0.56 -2.23 23.29
CA TYR A 86 -0.73 -2.59 22.70
C TYR A 86 -0.82 -4.05 22.25
N PHE A 87 0.27 -4.82 22.35
CA PHE A 87 0.33 -6.22 21.94
C PHE A 87 0.19 -7.17 23.14
N THR A 88 -1.01 -7.24 23.70
CA THR A 88 -1.34 -8.11 24.84
C THR A 88 -1.85 -9.49 24.39
N PRO A 89 -1.82 -10.53 25.25
CA PRO A 89 -2.44 -11.81 24.93
C PRO A 89 -3.92 -11.68 24.52
N GLY A 90 -4.35 -12.47 23.53
CA GLY A 90 -5.73 -12.46 23.01
C GLY A 90 -5.98 -11.40 21.93
N TRP A 91 -7.25 -11.03 21.74
CA TRP A 91 -7.65 -9.93 20.86
C TRP A 91 -7.23 -8.60 21.48
N ASN A 92 -6.42 -7.84 20.76
CA ASN A 92 -5.81 -6.60 21.23
C ASN A 92 -5.88 -5.51 20.14
N PRO A 93 -5.58 -4.25 20.46
CA PRO A 93 -5.63 -3.15 19.49
C PRO A 93 -4.80 -3.38 18.21
N VAL A 94 -3.64 -4.04 18.33
CA VAL A 94 -2.79 -4.39 17.17
C VAL A 94 -3.54 -5.35 16.24
N TRP A 95 -4.19 -6.39 16.76
CA TRP A 95 -4.99 -7.31 15.96
C TRP A 95 -6.21 -6.64 15.30
N TYR A 96 -6.94 -5.81 16.04
CA TYR A 96 -8.08 -5.08 15.46
C TYR A 96 -7.64 -4.16 14.32
N SER A 97 -6.56 -3.39 14.53
CA SER A 97 -6.01 -2.52 13.49
C SER A 97 -5.52 -3.29 12.27
N LEU A 98 -4.89 -4.46 12.46
CA LEU A 98 -4.46 -5.33 11.36
C LEU A 98 -5.65 -5.81 10.52
N ILE A 99 -6.74 -6.25 11.14
CA ILE A 99 -7.93 -6.72 10.41
C ILE A 99 -8.55 -5.58 9.61
N VAL A 100 -8.71 -4.41 10.25
CA VAL A 100 -9.21 -3.21 9.56
C VAL A 100 -8.34 -2.89 8.35
N HIS A 101 -7.01 -2.92 8.51
CA HIS A 101 -6.09 -2.73 7.41
C HIS A 101 -6.30 -3.75 6.28
N LEU A 102 -6.36 -5.04 6.60
CA LEU A 102 -6.54 -6.11 5.61
C LEU A 102 -7.87 -6.01 4.85
N CYS A 103 -8.94 -5.55 5.51
CA CYS A 103 -10.23 -5.30 4.85
C CYS A 103 -10.14 -4.25 3.72
N PHE A 104 -9.18 -3.31 3.78
CA PHE A 104 -8.88 -2.38 2.69
C PHE A 104 -7.77 -2.90 1.77
N ALA A 105 -6.68 -3.40 2.36
CA ALA A 105 -5.46 -3.77 1.66
C ALA A 105 -5.65 -4.94 0.71
N VAL A 106 -6.47 -5.93 1.06
CA VAL A 106 -6.71 -7.11 0.21
C VAL A 106 -7.55 -6.77 -1.03
N PRO A 107 -8.74 -6.14 -0.93
CA PRO A 107 -9.55 -5.86 -2.12
C PRO A 107 -8.99 -4.75 -3.03
N THR A 108 -8.29 -3.75 -2.47
CA THR A 108 -7.78 -2.59 -3.22
C THR A 108 -6.93 -2.94 -4.45
N PRO A 109 -5.89 -3.81 -4.38
CA PRO A 109 -5.08 -4.15 -5.54
C PRO A 109 -5.89 -4.83 -6.65
N PHE A 110 -6.92 -5.62 -6.32
CA PHE A 110 -7.78 -6.23 -7.34
C PHE A 110 -8.65 -5.19 -8.04
N VAL A 111 -9.28 -4.28 -7.30
CA VAL A 111 -10.06 -3.16 -7.88
C VAL A 111 -9.15 -2.30 -8.75
N TRP A 112 -7.96 -1.95 -8.27
CA TRP A 112 -7.05 -1.08 -9.00
C TRP A 112 -6.48 -1.74 -10.25
N ALA A 113 -6.06 -3.02 -10.16
CA ALA A 113 -5.62 -3.80 -11.32
C ALA A 113 -6.73 -3.91 -12.37
N TYR A 114 -7.97 -4.14 -11.94
CA TYR A 114 -9.12 -4.16 -12.84
C TYR A 114 -9.32 -2.81 -13.55
N VAL A 115 -9.22 -1.69 -12.83
CA VAL A 115 -9.33 -0.34 -13.40
C VAL A 115 -8.24 -0.08 -14.44
N ILE A 116 -6.99 -0.44 -14.15
CA ILE A 116 -5.86 -0.28 -15.08
C ILE A 116 -6.08 -1.15 -16.32
N PHE A 117 -6.46 -2.41 -16.12
CA PHE A 117 -6.71 -3.35 -17.21
C PHE A 117 -7.83 -2.88 -18.14
N GLU A 118 -8.98 -2.46 -17.59
CA GLU A 118 -10.06 -1.89 -18.38
C GLU A 118 -9.60 -0.63 -19.13
N ALA A 119 -8.85 0.26 -18.48
CA ALA A 119 -8.36 1.50 -19.08
C ALA A 119 -7.43 1.23 -20.26
N VAL A 120 -6.48 0.30 -20.12
CA VAL A 120 -5.54 -0.06 -21.20
C VAL A 120 -6.26 -0.69 -22.39
N ARG A 121 -7.35 -1.45 -22.15
CA ARG A 121 -8.11 -2.09 -23.23
C ARG A 121 -9.13 -1.18 -23.91
N LYS A 122 -9.72 -0.22 -23.17
CA LYS A 122 -10.90 0.53 -23.64
C LYS A 122 -10.62 1.97 -24.03
N PHE A 123 -9.52 2.57 -23.58
CA PHE A 123 -9.10 3.87 -24.09
C PHE A 123 -8.23 3.72 -25.33
N PRO A 124 -8.32 4.68 -26.29
CA PRO A 124 -7.43 4.70 -27.44
C PRO A 124 -5.97 4.95 -27.04
N ASN A 125 -5.05 4.78 -27.98
CA ASN A 125 -3.65 5.15 -27.83
C ASN A 125 -3.28 6.19 -28.91
N PRO A 126 -3.07 7.47 -28.57
CA PRO A 126 -2.98 8.05 -27.23
C PRO A 126 -4.34 8.12 -26.48
N PRO A 127 -4.33 8.07 -25.13
CA PRO A 127 -5.54 8.05 -24.32
C PRO A 127 -6.27 9.39 -24.38
N THR A 128 -7.56 9.32 -24.70
CA THR A 128 -8.48 10.44 -24.72
C THR A 128 -9.80 10.06 -24.06
N PRO A 129 -10.58 11.02 -23.51
CA PRO A 129 -11.90 10.73 -22.95
C PRO A 129 -12.85 10.15 -24.01
N GLY A 130 -13.77 9.28 -23.58
CA GLY A 130 -14.74 8.63 -24.44
C GLY A 130 -15.83 7.92 -23.63
N ALA A 131 -16.57 6.99 -24.26
CA ALA A 131 -17.70 6.30 -23.62
C ALA A 131 -17.35 5.59 -22.30
N HIS A 132 -16.12 5.09 -22.17
CA HIS A 132 -15.65 4.43 -20.94
C HIS A 132 -15.32 5.39 -19.78
N SER A 133 -15.16 6.69 -20.03
CA SER A 133 -14.68 7.67 -19.05
C SER A 133 -15.50 7.75 -17.78
N HIS A 134 -16.83 7.68 -17.87
CA HIS A 134 -17.69 7.78 -16.70
C HIS A 134 -17.50 6.60 -15.73
N ARG A 135 -17.43 5.38 -16.27
CA ARG A 135 -17.18 4.17 -15.47
C ARG A 135 -15.77 4.16 -14.91
N HIS A 136 -14.77 4.50 -15.72
CA HIS A 136 -13.38 4.60 -15.27
C HIS A 136 -13.24 5.62 -14.12
N LYS A 137 -13.91 6.77 -14.20
CA LYS A 137 -13.90 7.77 -13.13
C LYS A 137 -14.49 7.23 -11.82
N LYS A 138 -15.63 6.52 -11.89
CA LYS A 138 -16.26 5.94 -10.69
C LYS A 138 -15.36 4.90 -10.03
N LEU A 139 -14.86 3.94 -10.80
CA LEU A 139 -13.98 2.89 -10.27
C LEU A 139 -12.60 3.43 -9.86
N GLY A 140 -12.09 4.44 -10.57
CA GLY A 140 -10.84 5.12 -10.22
C GLY A 140 -10.94 5.86 -8.88
N TRP A 141 -12.07 6.48 -8.57
CA TRP A 141 -12.33 7.04 -7.24
C TRP A 141 -12.41 5.96 -6.16
N LEU A 142 -13.11 4.85 -6.44
CA LEU A 142 -13.15 3.72 -5.51
C LEU A 142 -11.74 3.19 -5.21
N ALA A 143 -10.90 3.00 -6.24
CA ALA A 143 -9.51 2.57 -6.08
C ALA A 143 -8.67 3.61 -5.31
N THR A 144 -8.86 4.91 -5.58
CA THR A 144 -8.15 6.00 -4.87
C THR A 144 -8.49 6.02 -3.38
N VAL A 145 -9.76 5.91 -3.04
CA VAL A 145 -10.22 5.84 -1.64
C VAL A 145 -9.70 4.56 -0.99
N GLY A 146 -9.82 3.41 -1.65
CA GLY A 146 -9.29 2.13 -1.14
C GLY A 146 -7.79 2.18 -0.87
N MET A 147 -7.00 2.75 -1.78
CA MET A 147 -5.55 2.92 -1.61
C MET A 147 -5.21 3.87 -0.45
N THR A 148 -5.95 4.97 -0.33
CA THR A 148 -5.77 5.94 0.77
C THR A 148 -6.09 5.30 2.12
N MET A 149 -7.22 4.57 2.21
CA MET A 149 -7.60 3.85 3.43
C MET A 149 -6.61 2.74 3.76
N THR A 150 -6.09 2.03 2.75
CA THR A 150 -5.03 1.02 2.92
C THR A 150 -3.79 1.64 3.55
N ALA A 151 -3.33 2.80 3.05
CA ALA A 151 -2.18 3.50 3.60
C ALA A 151 -2.43 3.97 5.05
N VAL A 152 -3.52 4.69 5.29
CA VAL A 152 -3.83 5.26 6.62
C VAL A 152 -3.97 4.17 7.68
N THR A 153 -4.75 3.12 7.38
CA THR A 153 -4.93 2.01 8.33
C THR A 153 -3.65 1.20 8.52
N GLY A 154 -2.82 1.07 7.48
CA GLY A 154 -1.50 0.44 7.57
C GLY A 154 -0.54 1.22 8.47
N TRP A 155 -0.56 2.55 8.39
CA TRP A 155 0.22 3.42 9.29
C TRP A 155 -0.24 3.33 10.74
N VAL A 156 -1.56 3.27 10.98
CA VAL A 156 -2.09 3.06 12.34
C VAL A 156 -1.62 1.71 12.89
N PHE A 157 -1.72 0.63 12.12
CA PHE A 157 -1.21 -0.68 12.51
C PHE A 157 0.29 -0.63 12.80
N TYR A 158 1.08 -0.04 11.89
CA TYR A 158 2.53 0.09 12.03
C TYR A 158 2.92 0.86 13.30
N TRP A 159 2.24 1.98 13.56
CA TRP A 159 2.50 2.78 14.76
C TRP A 159 2.19 2.00 16.04
N LEU A 160 1.02 1.36 16.12
CA LEU A 160 0.62 0.56 17.27
C LEU A 160 1.56 -0.63 17.50
N ALA A 161 1.98 -1.32 16.44
CA ALA A 161 2.78 -2.52 16.55
C ALA A 161 4.26 -2.23 16.82
N PHE A 162 4.84 -1.20 16.19
CA PHE A 162 6.31 -1.07 16.11
C PHE A 162 6.87 0.23 16.68
N VAL A 163 6.06 1.28 16.84
CA VAL A 163 6.54 2.60 17.26
C VAL A 163 6.18 2.93 18.70
N ALA A 164 4.93 2.69 19.10
CA ALA A 164 4.40 3.15 20.39
C ALA A 164 4.97 2.43 21.62
#